data_AF-A0A7X9EB02-F1
#
_entry.id   AF-A0A7X9EB02-F1
#
_cell.length_a   1.000
_cell.length_b   1.000
_cell.length_c   1.000
_cell.angle_alpha   90.00
_cell.angle_beta   90.00
_cell.angle_gamma   90.00
#
_symmetry.space_group_name_H-M   'P 1'
#
loop_
_entity.id
_entity.type
_entity.pdbx_description
1 polymer ?
#
loop_
_entity_poly.entity_id
_entity_poly.type
_entity_poly.pdbx_seq_one_letter_code
_entity_poly.pdbx_strand_id
1 'polypeptide(L)' 'MKVKHNKNIDKIVNNVTATLRIEGLKPSKSAILINREFLEGKISSQEAIKRIKSKYVKI' A
#
# COMPACT_ATOMS: atom_id res chain seq x y z
N MET A 1 3.71 -24.12 -1.70
CA MET A 1 3.97 -23.23 -2.87
C MET A 1 4.77 -22.02 -2.39
N LYS A 2 6.01 -21.82 -2.87
CA LYS A 2 6.77 -20.58 -2.60
C LYS A 2 6.30 -19.50 -3.55
N VAL A 3 5.64 -18.47 -3.03
CA VAL A 3 5.10 -17.36 -3.80
C VAL A 3 6.27 -16.55 -4.38
N LYS A 4 6.57 -16.72 -5.67
CA LYS A 4 7.50 -15.85 -6.41
C LYS A 4 6.87 -14.46 -6.53
N HIS A 5 7.06 -13.61 -5.54
CA HIS A 5 6.73 -12.19 -5.62
C HIS A 5 8.00 -11.37 -5.82
N ASN A 6 8.56 -11.48 -7.03
CA ASN A 6 9.43 -10.43 -7.56
C ASN A 6 8.65 -9.64 -8.62
N LYS A 7 7.42 -9.23 -8.27
CA LYS A 7 6.74 -8.17 -9.00
C LYS A 7 7.45 -6.89 -8.63
N ASN A 8 7.78 -6.07 -9.62
CA ASN A 8 8.49 -4.80 -9.40
C ASN A 8 7.61 -3.89 -8.52
N ILE A 9 7.77 -3.97 -7.19
CA ILE A 9 6.91 -3.33 -6.17
C ILE A 9 6.88 -1.82 -6.41
N ASP A 10 8.02 -1.26 -6.82
CA ASP A 10 8.14 0.14 -7.19
C ASP A 10 7.25 0.50 -8.38
N LYS A 11 7.14 -0.37 -9.39
CA LYS A 11 6.20 -0.16 -10.50
C LYS A 11 4.74 -0.13 -10.00
N ILE A 12 4.37 -1.02 -9.09
CA ILE A 12 3.01 -1.05 -8.52
C ILE A 12 2.74 0.23 -7.73
N VAL A 13 3.64 0.61 -6.83
CA VAL A 13 3.51 1.82 -6.01
C VAL A 13 3.46 3.08 -6.88
N ASN A 14 4.29 3.16 -7.93
CA ASN A 14 4.31 4.28 -8.86
C ASN A 14 3.02 4.39 -9.66
N ASN A 15 2.48 3.27 -10.16
CA ASN A 15 1.21 3.27 -10.89
C ASN A 15 0.06 3.76 -10.01
N VAL A 16 -0.08 3.22 -8.80
CA VAL A 16 -1.12 3.66 -7.85
C VAL A 16 -0.96 5.15 -7.51
N THR A 17 0.27 5.60 -7.27
CA THR A 17 0.56 7.01 -6.98
C THR A 17 0.22 7.92 -8.17
N ALA A 18 0.50 7.48 -9.40
CA ALA A 18 0.17 8.21 -10.61
C ALA A 18 -1.35 8.34 -10.79
N THR A 19 -2.11 7.25 -10.61
CA THR A 19 -3.58 7.28 -10.67
C THR A 19 -4.18 8.23 -9.64
N LEU A 20 -3.72 8.18 -8.39
CA LEU A 20 -4.18 9.12 -7.36
C LEU A 20 -3.86 10.58 -7.74
N ARG A 21 -2.67 10.83 -8.30
CA ARG A 21 -2.26 12.17 -8.71
C ARG A 21 -3.12 12.73 -9.86
N ILE A 22 -3.55 11.89 -10.80
CA ILE A 22 -4.49 12.28 -11.87
C ILE A 22 -5.78 12.83 -11.26
N GLU A 23 -6.24 12.24 -10.16
CA GLU A 23 -7.43 12.68 -9.42
C GLU A 23 -7.15 13.85 -8.44
N GLY A 24 -5.94 14.42 -8.46
CA GLY A 24 -5.54 15.47 -7.53
C GLY A 24 -5.27 14.98 -6.10
N LEU A 25 -5.20 13.66 -5.89
CA LEU A 25 -4.97 13.04 -4.60
C LEU A 25 -3.48 12.73 -4.38
N LYS A 26 -3.04 12.84 -3.12
CA LYS A 26 -1.68 12.49 -2.71
C LYS A 26 -1.72 11.43 -1.61
N PRO A 27 -1.18 10.21 -1.85
CA PRO A 27 -1.11 9.21 -0.80
C PRO A 27 -0.19 9.66 0.34
N SER A 28 -0.55 9.32 1.56
CA SER A 28 0.29 9.61 2.73
C SER A 28 1.52 8.71 2.76
N LYS A 29 2.63 9.20 3.33
CA LYS A 29 3.87 8.42 3.47
C LYS A 29 3.63 7.09 4.21
N SER A 30 2.76 7.09 5.22
CA SER A 30 2.42 5.85 5.95
C SER A 30 1.58 4.89 5.13
N ALA A 31 0.64 5.35 4.30
CA ALA A 31 -0.13 4.47 3.43
C ALA A 31 0.78 3.78 2.40
N ILE A 32 1.77 4.50 1.85
CA ILE A 32 2.78 3.94 0.95
C ILE A 32 3.60 2.85 1.66
N LEU A 33 4.07 3.12 2.89
CA LEU A 33 4.86 2.17 3.67
C LEU A 33 4.06 0.88 3.97
N ILE A 34 2.83 1.01 4.44
CA ILE A 34 1.94 -0.12 4.74
C ILE A 34 1.66 -0.94 3.46
N ASN A 35 1.39 -0.25 2.35
CA ASN A 35 1.19 -0.93 1.06
C ASN A 35 2.44 -1.71 0.63
N ARG A 36 3.64 -1.16 0.87
CA ARG A 36 4.90 -1.84 0.57
C ARG A 36 5.09 -3.08 1.43
N GLU A 37 4.83 -3.01 2.74
CA GLU A 37 4.87 -4.18 3.63
C GLU A 37 3.91 -5.29 3.17
N PHE A 38 2.72 -4.93 2.70
CA PHE A 38 1.75 -5.88 2.14
C PHE A 38 2.26 -6.52 0.83
N LEU A 39 2.76 -5.72 -0.10
CA LEU A 39 3.29 -6.21 -1.39
C LEU A 39 4.55 -7.09 -1.22
N GLU A 40 5.36 -6.81 -0.19
CA GLU A 40 6.51 -7.62 0.22
C GLU A 40 6.09 -8.89 0.98
N GLY A 41 4.80 -9.08 1.28
CA GLY A 41 4.27 -10.24 2.00
C GLY A 41 4.58 -10.24 3.51
N LYS A 42 5.03 -9.12 4.06
CA LYS A 42 5.34 -8.97 5.50
C LYS A 42 4.08 -8.90 6.37
N ILE A 43 2.98 -8.40 5.81
CA ILE A 43 1.68 -8.29 6.47
C ILE A 43 0.56 -8.80 5.55
N SER A 44 -0.55 -9.24 6.15
CA SER A 44 -1.76 -9.59 5.39
C SER A 44 -2.51 -8.35 4.91
N SER A 45 -3.41 -8.51 3.94
CA SER A 45 -4.31 -7.44 3.48
C SER A 45 -5.20 -6.90 4.60
N GLN A 46 -5.69 -7.79 5.47
CA GLN A 46 -6.51 -7.41 6.64
C GLN A 46 -5.73 -6.53 7.62
N GLU A 47 -4.47 -6.88 7.89
CA GLU A 47 -3.60 -6.09 8.77
C GLU A 47 -3.25 -4.74 8.15
N ALA A 48 -2.99 -4.69 6.84
CA ALA A 48 -2.76 -3.44 6.13
C ALA A 48 -3.97 -2.48 6.22
N ILE A 49 -5.19 -3.00 5.99
CA ILE A 49 -6.44 -2.23 6.09
C ILE A 49 -6.64 -1.75 7.53
N LYS A 50 -6.42 -2.62 8.53
CA LYS A 50 -6.55 -2.26 9.94
C LYS A 50 -5.61 -1.11 10.30
N ARG A 51 -4.32 -1.19 9.95
CA ARG A 51 -3.34 -0.12 10.22
C ARG A 51 -3.71 1.21 9.56
N ILE A 52 -4.19 1.17 8.32
CA ILE A 52 -4.65 2.39 7.62
C ILE A 52 -5.87 2.97 8.35
N LYS A 53 -6.88 2.15 8.65
CA LYS A 53 -8.10 2.61 9.35
C LYS A 53 -7.78 3.17 10.74
N SER A 54 -7.01 2.48 11.56
CA SER A 54 -6.65 2.97 12.90
C SER A 54 -5.94 4.32 12.89
N LYS A 55 -5.25 4.66 11.80
CA LYS A 55 -4.54 5.95 11.67
C LYS A 55 -5.44 7.11 11.22
N TYR A 56 -6.45 6.85 10.40
CA TYR A 56 -7.25 7.89 9.72
C TYR A 56 -8.72 7.91 10.12
N VAL A 57 -9.24 6.79 10.61
CA VAL A 57 -10.60 6.65 11.11
C VAL A 57 -10.50 6.71 12.63
N LYS A 58 -10.53 7.93 13.17
CA LYS A 58 -10.91 8.14 14.57
C LYS A 58 -12.43 8.02 14.62
N ILE A 59 -12.92 6.90 15.13
CA ILE A 59 -14.25 6.86 15.76
C ILE A 59 -14.03 7.26 17.21
#